data_AF-A0A5D0EJY7-F1
#
_entry.id   AF-A0A5D0EJY7-F1
#
_cell.length_a   1.000
_cell.length_b   1.000
_cell.length_c   1.000
_cell.angle_alpha   90.00
_cell.angle_beta   90.00
_cell.angle_gamma   90.00
#
_symmetry.space_group_name_H-M   'P 1'
#
loop_
_entity.id
_entity.type
_entity.pdbx_description
1 polymer ?
#
loop_
_entity_poly.entity_id
_entity_poly.type
_entity_poly.pdbx_seq_one_letter_code
_entity_poly.pdbx_strand_id
1 'polypeptide(L)'
;MKLSKQVKENIYSKIIKALDIKNAHQIGKELQDEIDKEQPRWFVEWYKSTLEKATGQKLNFYTYVSVTIGYSSVSLWVEVDFLKSKGCKALIDKARSTADEIIRDLKNLKDTILSVDTDKAFLIIFPQWESQLLESLPPRKAGLPATPADVSYLDKYKPKK
;
A
#
# COMPACT_ATOMS: atom_id res chain seq x y z
N MET A 1 11.25 -8.75 28.68
CA MET A 1 12.33 -7.73 28.60
C MET A 1 11.76 -6.50 27.88
N LYS A 2 12.25 -5.27 28.13
CA LYS A 2 11.80 -4.13 27.31
C LYS A 2 12.28 -4.34 25.86
N LEU A 3 11.39 -4.15 24.89
CA LEU A 3 11.75 -4.25 23.48
C LEU A 3 12.46 -2.99 23.02
N SER A 4 13.60 -3.17 22.36
CA SER A 4 14.28 -2.05 21.70
C SER A 4 13.44 -1.54 20.53
N LYS A 5 13.61 -0.25 20.22
CA LYS A 5 12.98 0.38 19.04
C LYS A 5 13.27 -0.40 17.75
N GLN A 6 14.50 -0.89 17.59
CA GLN A 6 14.91 -1.68 16.43
C GLN A 6 14.10 -2.97 16.27
N VAL A 7 13.82 -3.69 17.37
CA VAL A 7 13.02 -4.92 17.30
C VAL A 7 11.57 -4.60 16.91
N LYS A 8 11.00 -3.51 17.45
CA LYS A 8 9.65 -3.06 17.11
C LYS A 8 9.53 -2.67 15.63
N GLU A 9 10.53 -1.99 15.08
CA GLU A 9 10.59 -1.63 13.65
C GLU A 9 10.76 -2.85 12.74
N ASN A 10 11.54 -3.85 13.16
CA ASN A 10 11.66 -5.12 12.45
C ASN A 10 10.33 -5.89 12.41
N ILE A 11 9.61 -5.94 13.54
CA ILE A 11 8.28 -6.55 13.63
C ILE A 11 7.29 -5.85 12.68
N TYR A 12 7.23 -4.51 12.74
CA TYR A 12 6.40 -3.71 11.84
C TYR A 12 6.68 -4.03 10.36
N SER A 13 7.96 -4.11 9.98
CA SER A 13 8.37 -4.40 8.61
C SER A 13 7.92 -5.79 8.14
N LYS A 14 8.02 -6.81 9.00
CA LYS A 14 7.53 -8.17 8.69
C LYS A 14 6.01 -8.22 8.56
N ILE A 15 5.28 -7.51 9.40
CA ILE A 15 3.81 -7.44 9.34
C ILE A 15 3.38 -6.77 8.03
N ILE A 16 3.97 -5.62 7.67
CA ILE A 16 3.68 -4.95 6.39
C ILE A 16 3.91 -5.91 5.22
N LYS A 17 5.03 -6.64 5.22
CA LYS A 17 5.35 -7.60 4.17
C LYS A 17 4.32 -8.73 4.09
N ALA A 18 3.79 -9.18 5.22
CA ALA A 18 2.76 -10.24 5.26
C ALA A 18 1.37 -9.75 4.84
N LEU A 19 1.07 -8.47 5.06
CA LEU A 19 -0.20 -7.84 4.68
C LEU A 19 -0.29 -7.51 3.18
N ASP A 20 0.79 -7.69 2.39
CA ASP A 20 0.83 -7.44 0.93
C ASP A 20 0.15 -6.10 0.51
N ILE A 21 0.43 -5.05 1.28
CA ILE A 21 -0.24 -3.76 1.12
C ILE A 21 0.21 -3.09 -0.18
N LYS A 22 -0.77 -2.61 -0.95
CA LYS A 22 -0.52 -1.90 -2.20
C LYS A 22 0.33 -0.66 -1.97
N ASN A 23 1.41 -0.52 -2.72
CA ASN A 23 2.20 0.70 -2.79
C ASN A 23 1.58 1.70 -3.80
N ALA A 24 2.04 2.95 -3.77
CA ALA A 24 1.52 4.01 -4.62
C ALA A 24 1.64 3.70 -6.13
N HIS A 25 2.66 2.95 -6.56
CA HIS A 25 2.82 2.55 -7.96
C HIS A 25 1.77 1.50 -8.37
N GLN A 26 1.45 0.55 -7.50
CA GLN A 26 0.38 -0.43 -7.74
C GLN A 26 -0.98 0.27 -7.83
N ILE A 27 -1.26 1.22 -6.93
CA ILE A 27 -2.48 2.04 -6.98
C ILE A 27 -2.52 2.87 -8.27
N GLY A 28 -1.39 3.48 -8.66
CA GLY A 28 -1.28 4.25 -9.90
C GLY A 28 -1.52 3.40 -11.16
N LYS A 29 -1.05 2.16 -11.17
CA LYS A 29 -1.31 1.20 -12.26
C LYS A 29 -2.79 0.85 -12.35
N GLU A 30 -3.42 0.51 -11.23
CA GLU A 30 -4.86 0.22 -11.19
C GLU A 30 -5.69 1.44 -11.62
N LEU A 31 -5.28 2.64 -11.20
CA LEU A 31 -5.89 3.89 -11.66
C LEU A 31 -5.77 4.07 -13.18
N GLN A 32 -4.59 3.81 -13.77
CA GLN A 32 -4.41 3.84 -15.22
C GLN A 32 -5.34 2.84 -15.92
N ASP A 33 -5.46 1.63 -15.39
CA ASP A 33 -6.33 0.59 -15.96
C ASP A 33 -7.81 1.00 -15.91
N GLU A 34 -8.27 1.70 -14.86
CA GLU A 34 -9.63 2.25 -14.80
C GLU A 34 -9.81 3.44 -15.75
N ILE A 35 -8.85 4.35 -15.83
CA ILE A 35 -8.87 5.48 -16.78
C ILE A 35 -8.96 4.97 -18.23
N ASP A 36 -8.20 3.93 -18.58
CA ASP A 36 -8.20 3.32 -19.91
C ASP A 36 -9.57 2.77 -20.34
N LYS A 37 -10.41 2.37 -19.39
CA LYS A 37 -11.76 1.85 -19.68
C LYS A 37 -12.73 2.98 -20.04
N GLU A 38 -12.51 4.18 -19.52
CA GLU A 38 -13.44 5.30 -19.63
C GLU A 38 -13.01 6.38 -20.62
N GLN A 39 -11.69 6.57 -20.81
CA GLN A 39 -11.18 7.59 -21.72
C GLN A 39 -11.34 7.20 -23.21
N PRO A 40 -11.24 8.15 -24.15
CA PRO A 40 -11.43 7.87 -25.56
C PRO A 40 -10.51 6.76 -26.09
N ARG A 41 -11.08 5.76 -26.77
CA ARG A 41 -10.34 4.60 -27.29
C ARG A 41 -9.18 4.98 -28.21
N TRP A 42 -9.37 5.98 -29.06
CA TRP A 42 -8.33 6.47 -29.96
C TRP A 42 -7.07 6.91 -29.20
N PHE A 43 -7.23 7.51 -28.02
CA PHE A 43 -6.11 7.97 -27.20
C PHE A 43 -5.39 6.79 -26.58
N VAL A 44 -6.14 5.79 -26.08
CA VAL A 44 -5.59 4.56 -25.52
C VAL A 44 -4.75 3.80 -26.55
N GLU A 45 -5.29 3.63 -27.76
CA GLU A 45 -4.60 2.99 -28.87
C GLU A 45 -3.33 3.77 -29.26
N TRP A 46 -3.45 5.10 -29.37
CA TRP A 46 -2.33 5.96 -29.72
C TRP A 46 -1.18 5.90 -28.70
N TYR A 47 -1.46 6.09 -27.41
CA TYR A 47 -0.38 6.16 -26.42
C TYR A 47 0.25 4.78 -26.22
N LYS A 48 -0.53 3.68 -26.23
CA LYS A 48 0.02 2.31 -26.11
C LYS A 48 0.90 1.96 -27.30
N SER A 49 0.46 2.26 -28.52
CA SER A 49 1.29 2.07 -29.73
C SER A 49 2.56 2.92 -29.68
N THR A 50 2.48 4.14 -29.17
CA THR A 50 3.64 5.04 -29.04
C THR A 50 4.63 4.52 -28.00
N LEU A 51 4.15 4.04 -26.85
CA LEU A 51 4.98 3.40 -25.82
C LEU A 51 5.69 2.16 -26.35
N GLU A 52 4.98 1.30 -27.09
CA GLU A 52 5.55 0.10 -27.71
C GLU A 52 6.67 0.46 -28.69
N LYS A 53 6.43 1.42 -29.60
CA LYS A 53 7.44 1.88 -30.56
C LYS A 53 8.64 2.52 -29.87
N ALA A 54 8.41 3.38 -28.88
CA ALA A 54 9.48 4.03 -28.12
C ALA A 54 10.35 2.98 -27.41
N THR A 55 9.72 2.00 -26.75
CA THR A 55 10.41 0.89 -26.07
C THR A 55 11.25 0.08 -27.07
N GLY A 56 10.69 -0.27 -28.23
CA GLY A 56 11.40 -0.99 -29.29
C GLY A 56 12.60 -0.22 -29.85
N GLN A 57 12.56 1.12 -29.79
CA GLN A 57 13.64 2.00 -30.23
C GLN A 57 14.57 2.46 -29.09
N LYS A 58 14.38 1.96 -27.87
CA LYS A 58 15.09 2.41 -26.65
C LYS A 58 14.96 3.93 -26.40
N LEU A 59 13.83 4.51 -26.81
CA LEU A 59 13.46 5.90 -26.57
C LEU A 59 12.50 5.99 -25.38
N ASN A 60 12.53 7.12 -24.69
CA ASN A 60 11.59 7.42 -23.62
C ASN A 60 10.51 8.38 -24.13
N PHE A 61 9.25 8.07 -23.81
CA PHE A 61 8.09 8.90 -24.13
C PHE A 61 7.54 9.55 -22.86
N TYR A 62 7.34 10.87 -22.86
CA TYR A 62 7.09 11.66 -21.64
C TYR A 62 5.77 12.45 -21.61
N THR A 63 4.76 12.09 -22.41
CA THR A 63 3.48 12.84 -22.44
C THR A 63 2.48 12.34 -21.40
N TYR A 64 2.80 12.46 -20.12
CA TYR A 64 1.92 12.04 -19.03
C TYR A 64 1.54 13.20 -18.11
N VAL A 65 0.45 13.03 -17.39
CA VAL A 65 0.04 13.88 -16.27
C VAL A 65 0.58 13.27 -14.98
N SER A 66 1.21 14.08 -14.15
CA SER A 66 1.64 13.64 -12.81
C SER A 66 0.53 13.88 -11.80
N VAL A 67 0.16 12.83 -11.07
CA VAL A 67 -0.82 12.89 -9.99
C VAL A 67 -0.18 12.39 -8.71
N THR A 68 -0.33 13.14 -7.63
CA THR A 68 0.09 12.68 -6.30
C THR A 68 -0.93 11.70 -5.74
N ILE A 69 -0.47 10.49 -5.41
CA ILE A 69 -1.22 9.41 -4.75
C ILE A 69 -0.45 9.04 -3.47
N GLY A 70 -1.03 9.35 -2.31
CA GLY A 70 -0.33 9.25 -1.03
C GLY A 70 0.93 10.14 -1.02
N TYR A 71 2.10 9.53 -0.78
CA TYR A 71 3.39 10.24 -0.75
C TYR A 71 4.17 10.21 -2.07
N SER A 72 3.63 9.60 -3.12
CA SER A 72 4.34 9.43 -4.40
C SER A 72 3.64 10.16 -5.53
N SER A 73 4.44 10.64 -6.49
CA SER A 73 3.93 11.07 -7.78
C SER A 73 3.84 9.87 -8.72
N VAL A 74 2.67 9.66 -9.32
CA VAL A 74 2.45 8.65 -10.36
C VAL A 74 2.15 9.35 -11.68
N SER A 75 2.74 8.82 -12.76
CA SER A 75 2.54 9.30 -14.12
C SER A 75 1.38 8.57 -14.77
N LEU A 76 0.40 9.31 -15.29
CA LEU A 76 -0.80 8.77 -15.94
C LEU A 76 -0.91 9.27 -17.38
N TRP A 77 -1.27 8.37 -18.30
CA TRP A 77 -1.62 8.68 -19.68
C TRP A 77 -3.11 8.99 -19.75
N VAL A 78 -3.45 10.27 -19.85
CA VAL A 78 -4.82 10.76 -19.81
C VAL A 78 -5.06 11.75 -20.93
N GLU A 79 -6.15 11.55 -21.68
CA GLU A 79 -6.62 12.51 -22.68
C GLU A 79 -7.01 13.83 -22.00
N VAL A 80 -6.70 14.97 -22.64
CA VAL A 80 -6.76 16.31 -22.02
C VAL A 80 -8.17 16.72 -21.62
N ASP A 81 -9.16 16.43 -22.44
CA ASP A 81 -10.56 16.77 -22.13
C ASP A 81 -11.18 15.77 -21.15
N PHE A 82 -10.81 14.48 -21.25
CA PHE A 82 -11.17 13.49 -20.25
C PHE A 82 -10.61 13.83 -18.87
N LEU A 83 -9.37 14.32 -18.77
CA LEU A 83 -8.76 14.76 -17.51
C LEU A 83 -9.59 15.82 -16.78
N LYS A 84 -10.24 16.72 -17.54
CA LYS A 84 -11.08 17.78 -16.99
C LYS A 84 -12.47 17.28 -16.56
N SER A 85 -12.86 16.10 -17.03
CA SER A 85 -14.17 15.51 -16.78
C SER A 85 -14.39 15.18 -15.29
N LYS A 86 -15.66 15.10 -14.90
CA LYS A 86 -16.04 14.67 -13.54
C LYS A 86 -15.67 13.20 -13.29
N GLY A 87 -15.74 12.35 -14.33
CA GLY A 87 -15.40 10.92 -14.23
C GLY A 87 -13.93 10.71 -13.88
N CYS A 88 -13.02 11.33 -14.65
CA CYS A 88 -11.58 11.22 -14.38
C CYS A 88 -11.21 11.75 -12.99
N LYS A 89 -11.77 12.88 -12.57
CA LYS A 89 -11.57 13.42 -11.21
C LYS A 89 -12.02 12.43 -10.13
N ALA A 90 -13.19 11.82 -10.29
CA ALA A 90 -13.70 10.83 -9.35
C ALA A 90 -12.80 9.59 -9.25
N LEU A 91 -12.24 9.11 -10.37
CA LEU A 91 -11.27 8.02 -10.37
C LEU A 91 -9.98 8.38 -9.61
N ILE A 92 -9.43 9.57 -9.87
CA ILE A 92 -8.24 10.08 -9.18
C ILE A 92 -8.51 10.23 -7.67
N ASP A 93 -9.64 10.81 -7.29
CA ASP A 93 -9.99 11.04 -5.88
C ASP A 93 -10.22 9.71 -5.13
N LYS A 94 -10.79 8.70 -5.80
CA LYS A 94 -10.90 7.34 -5.24
C LYS A 94 -9.53 6.71 -5.00
N ALA A 95 -8.60 6.85 -5.92
CA ALA A 95 -7.23 6.36 -5.76
C ALA A 95 -6.49 7.08 -4.61
N ARG A 96 -6.68 8.40 -4.48
CA ARG A 96 -6.15 9.19 -3.35
C ARG A 96 -6.74 8.72 -2.02
N SER A 97 -8.05 8.59 -1.94
CA SER A 97 -8.73 8.11 -0.74
C SER A 97 -8.24 6.72 -0.32
N THR A 98 -7.97 5.85 -1.29
CA THR A 98 -7.42 4.51 -1.02
C THR A 98 -6.01 4.60 -0.42
N ALA A 99 -5.16 5.47 -0.98
CA ALA A 99 -3.81 5.70 -0.46
C ALA A 99 -3.83 6.34 0.95
N ASP A 100 -4.71 7.32 1.18
CA ASP A 100 -4.85 7.98 2.48
C ASP A 100 -5.32 7.01 3.57
N GLU A 101 -6.24 6.11 3.23
CA GLU A 101 -6.68 5.05 4.14
C GLU A 101 -5.54 4.10 4.49
N ILE A 102 -4.74 3.66 3.50
CA ILE A 102 -3.54 2.84 3.73
C ILE A 102 -2.57 3.57 4.66
N ILE A 103 -2.28 4.85 4.41
CA ILE A 103 -1.35 5.65 5.22
C ILE A 103 -1.84 5.74 6.67
N ARG A 104 -3.13 6.00 6.88
CA ARG A 104 -3.74 6.08 8.20
C ARG A 104 -3.65 4.74 8.94
N ASP A 105 -3.99 3.65 8.28
CA ASP A 105 -3.98 2.31 8.86
C ASP A 105 -2.55 1.86 9.22
N LEU A 106 -1.57 2.17 8.35
CA LEU A 106 -0.15 1.92 8.60
C LEU A 106 0.40 2.74 9.76
N LYS A 107 -0.05 4.00 9.92
CA LYS A 107 0.31 4.83 11.06
C LYS A 107 -0.25 4.26 12.35
N ASN A 108 -1.54 3.91 12.37
CA ASN A 108 -2.19 3.30 13.53
C ASN A 108 -1.50 2.00 13.95
N LEU A 109 -1.15 1.14 12.99
CA LEU A 109 -0.40 -0.08 13.24
C LEU A 109 0.97 0.22 13.86
N LYS A 110 1.71 1.18 13.30
CA LYS A 110 3.03 1.57 13.80
C LYS A 110 2.95 2.11 15.22
N ASP A 111 2.02 3.02 15.49
CA ASP A 111 1.84 3.63 16.81
C ASP A 111 1.45 2.56 17.86
N THR A 112 0.57 1.63 17.48
CA THR A 112 0.19 0.50 18.35
C THR A 112 1.40 -0.37 18.67
N ILE A 113 2.19 -0.79 17.66
CA ILE A 113 3.43 -1.58 17.85
C ILE A 113 4.44 -0.83 18.73
N LEU A 114 4.63 0.48 18.52
CA LEU A 114 5.57 1.28 19.29
C LEU A 114 5.16 1.41 20.76
N SER A 115 3.86 1.42 21.07
CA SER A 115 3.33 1.50 22.44
C SER A 115 3.52 0.23 23.28
N VAL A 116 3.83 -0.93 22.66
CA VAL A 116 3.99 -2.19 23.39
C VAL A 116 5.37 -2.31 24.02
N ASP A 117 5.46 -2.28 25.33
CA ASP A 117 6.75 -2.20 26.03
C ASP A 117 7.52 -3.51 26.16
N THR A 118 6.83 -4.66 26.17
CA THR A 118 7.47 -5.96 26.46
C THR A 118 7.23 -7.00 25.37
N ASP A 119 8.21 -7.87 25.18
CA ASP A 119 8.16 -9.09 24.36
C ASP A 119 6.91 -9.95 24.60
N LYS A 120 6.55 -10.17 25.88
CA LYS A 120 5.35 -10.90 26.25
C LYS A 120 4.07 -10.21 25.78
N ALA A 121 4.00 -8.89 25.89
CA ALA A 121 2.82 -8.14 25.48
C ALA A 121 2.60 -8.17 23.96
N PHE A 122 3.64 -8.35 23.14
CA PHE A 122 3.48 -8.42 21.68
C PHE A 122 2.71 -9.64 21.19
N LEU A 123 3.08 -10.84 21.64
CA LEU A 123 2.38 -12.08 21.25
C LEU A 123 0.94 -12.10 21.74
N ILE A 124 0.65 -11.36 22.81
CA ILE A 124 -0.69 -11.27 23.38
C ILE A 124 -1.55 -10.24 22.64
N ILE A 125 -0.95 -9.09 22.27
CA ILE A 125 -1.65 -8.02 21.58
C ILE A 125 -1.84 -8.36 20.10
N PHE A 126 -0.91 -9.11 19.50
CA PHE A 126 -0.94 -9.48 18.08
C PHE A 126 -0.79 -10.99 17.85
N PRO A 127 -1.69 -11.82 18.41
CA PRO A 127 -1.59 -13.28 18.33
C PRO A 127 -1.61 -13.80 16.88
N GLN A 128 -2.32 -13.11 15.98
CA GLN A 128 -2.39 -13.41 14.55
C GLN A 128 -1.07 -13.28 13.78
N TRP A 129 -0.04 -12.65 14.37
CA TRP A 129 1.30 -12.52 13.78
C TRP A 129 2.35 -13.29 14.58
N GLU A 130 1.93 -14.27 15.39
CA GLU A 130 2.81 -15.10 16.21
C GLU A 130 4.01 -15.64 15.42
N SER A 131 3.80 -16.12 14.19
CA SER A 131 4.92 -16.62 13.36
C SER A 131 5.94 -15.54 12.99
N GLN A 132 5.50 -14.34 12.60
CA GLN A 132 6.38 -13.20 12.31
C GLN A 132 7.07 -12.66 13.58
N LEU A 133 6.41 -12.78 14.73
CA LEU A 133 6.89 -12.33 16.03
C LEU A 133 7.92 -13.29 16.62
N LEU A 134 7.68 -14.60 16.57
CA LEU A 134 8.58 -15.62 17.13
C LEU A 134 9.98 -15.60 16.48
N GLU A 135 10.05 -15.29 15.18
CA GLU A 135 11.34 -15.11 14.49
C GLU A 135 12.09 -13.82 14.90
N SER A 136 11.40 -12.87 15.50
CA SER A 136 11.91 -11.52 15.79
C SER A 136 12.13 -11.26 17.28
N LEU A 137 11.57 -12.13 18.14
CA LEU A 137 11.65 -12.04 19.60
C LEU A 137 12.80 -12.89 20.14
N PRO A 138 13.38 -12.52 21.30
CA PRO A 138 14.37 -13.35 21.98
C PRO A 138 13.79 -14.72 22.34
N PRO A 139 14.58 -15.81 22.29
CA PRO A 139 14.08 -17.17 22.48
C PRO A 139 13.66 -17.42 23.94
N ARG A 140 12.39 -17.19 24.29
CA ARG A 140 11.73 -17.72 25.50
C ARG A 140 10.24 -17.95 25.27
N LYS A 141 9.71 -19.06 25.81
CA LYS A 141 8.29 -19.41 25.81
C LYS A 141 7.49 -18.45 26.70
N ALA A 142 6.42 -17.88 26.17
CA ALA A 142 5.47 -17.05 26.91
C ALA A 142 4.20 -17.86 27.24
N GLY A 143 3.61 -17.58 28.40
CA GLY A 143 2.27 -17.97 28.79
C GLY A 143 1.62 -16.88 29.65
N LEU A 144 0.29 -16.87 29.65
CA LEU A 144 -0.68 -16.05 30.43
C LEU A 144 -1.14 -14.69 29.83
N PRO A 145 -2.36 -14.23 30.19
CA PRO A 145 -3.32 -13.61 29.27
C PRO A 145 -3.31 -12.07 29.28
N ALA A 146 -3.68 -11.47 28.16
CA ALA A 146 -4.15 -10.09 28.05
C ALA A 146 -5.05 -9.94 26.80
N THR A 147 -5.75 -8.82 26.71
CA THR A 147 -6.75 -8.55 25.67
C THR A 147 -6.07 -8.29 24.30
N PRO A 148 -6.49 -8.97 23.22
CA PRO A 148 -5.95 -8.75 21.87
C PRO A 148 -6.15 -7.30 21.38
N ALA A 149 -5.21 -6.75 20.62
CA ALA A 149 -5.48 -5.52 19.87
C ALA A 149 -6.46 -5.82 18.75
N ASP A 150 -7.45 -4.95 18.59
CA ASP A 150 -8.28 -4.95 17.40
C ASP A 150 -7.47 -4.43 16.21
N VAL A 151 -7.06 -5.36 15.34
CA VAL A 151 -6.47 -5.05 14.04
C VAL A 151 -7.29 -5.61 12.87
N SER A 152 -8.57 -5.93 13.12
CA SER A 152 -9.47 -6.47 12.10
C SER A 152 -9.58 -5.57 10.86
N TYR A 153 -9.40 -4.25 11.03
CA TYR A 153 -9.35 -3.28 9.92
C TYR A 153 -8.24 -3.57 8.88
N LEU A 154 -7.20 -4.33 9.23
CA LEU A 154 -6.13 -4.75 8.33
C LEU A 154 -6.45 -6.02 7.53
N ASP A 155 -7.51 -6.74 7.88
CA ASP A 155 -7.86 -8.01 7.23
C ASP A 155 -8.18 -7.82 5.74
N LYS A 156 -8.62 -6.62 5.36
CA LYS A 156 -8.86 -6.23 3.95
C LYS A 156 -7.60 -6.28 3.07
N TYR A 157 -6.41 -6.26 3.67
CA TYR A 157 -5.14 -6.35 2.94
C TYR A 157 -4.61 -7.78 2.83
N LYS A 158 -5.04 -8.69 3.70
CA LYS A 158 -4.51 -10.07 3.71
C LYS A 158 -4.69 -10.72 2.34
N PRO A 159 -3.66 -11.44 1.82
CA PRO A 159 -3.79 -12.21 0.59
C PRO A 159 -4.99 -13.14 0.70
N LYS A 160 -5.90 -13.09 -0.27
CA LYS A 160 -7.00 -14.06 -0.36
C LYS A 160 -6.36 -15.43 -0.66
N LYS A 161 -6.57 -16.39 0.24
CA LYS A 161 -6.16 -17.79 0.05
C LYS A 161 -6.94 -18.44 -1.08
#